data_AF-A0A0P7GP59-F1
#
_entry.id   AF-A0A0P7GP59-F1
#
_cell.length_a   1.000
_cell.length_b   1.000
_cell.length_c   1.000
_cell.angle_alpha   90.00
_cell.angle_beta   90.00
_cell.angle_gamma   90.00
#
_symmetry.space_group_name_H-M   'P 1'
#
loop_
_entity.id
_entity.type
_entity.pdbx_description
1 polymer ?
#
loop_
_entity_poly.entity_id
_entity_poly.type
_entity_poly.pdbx_seq_one_letter_code
_entity_poly.pdbx_strand_id
1 'polypeptide(L)'
;MDHTRRRFLAAAGAGIASLAGCTAPQSGPAGTGDEPFVDLYESVSPAVVRLRVYDSIGVLAEGSGWLYDDGVLVTNDHVVAGAETVRAQFASGDWVEVEMLGTDPYSDLAALSVEPPNDAGGLPLLDEQPEVGTQVAAVGAPLGLEGSLTSGVVSG
;
A
#
# COMPACT_ATOMS: atom_id res chain seq x y z
N MET A 1 -63.47 24.76 2.40
CA MET A 1 -62.52 25.16 3.45
C MET A 1 -61.26 25.63 2.73
N ASP A 2 -61.18 26.96 2.59
CA ASP A 2 -60.07 27.89 2.31
C ASP A 2 -58.99 27.51 1.27
N HIS A 3 -58.93 28.12 0.08
CA HIS A 3 -58.56 29.51 -0.30
C HIS A 3 -57.08 29.89 -0.11
N THR A 4 -56.40 29.98 -1.26
CA THR A 4 -55.74 31.22 -1.74
C THR A 4 -54.27 31.50 -1.35
N ARG A 5 -53.44 31.40 -2.39
CA ARG A 5 -52.40 32.35 -2.86
C ARG A 5 -51.57 33.09 -1.81
N ARG A 6 -50.23 33.00 -1.95
CA ARG A 6 -49.35 34.19 -1.96
C ARG A 6 -48.02 33.88 -2.65
N ARG A 7 -47.90 34.43 -3.88
CA ARG A 7 -46.63 34.84 -4.47
C ARG A 7 -46.14 36.10 -3.74
N PHE A 8 -44.86 36.14 -3.42
CA PHE A 8 -44.02 37.32 -3.17
C PHE A 8 -42.62 36.92 -3.63
N LEU A 9 -41.72 37.78 -4.12
CA LEU A 9 -41.74 39.00 -4.93
C LEU A 9 -40.26 39.13 -5.37
N ALA A 10 -40.03 39.70 -6.54
CA ALA A 10 -38.72 39.76 -7.19
C ALA A 10 -37.65 40.54 -6.39
N ALA A 11 -36.39 40.14 -6.56
CA ALA A 11 -35.27 41.08 -6.59
C ALA A 11 -34.37 40.70 -7.78
N ALA A 12 -34.38 41.57 -8.78
CA ALA A 12 -33.40 41.59 -9.85
C ALA A 12 -32.05 42.06 -9.29
N GLY A 13 -30.99 41.32 -9.57
CA GLY A 13 -29.62 41.72 -9.34
C GLY A 13 -28.78 41.28 -10.53
N ALA A 14 -28.68 42.15 -11.52
CA ALA A 14 -27.68 42.04 -12.57
C ALA A 14 -26.31 42.31 -11.94
N GLY A 15 -25.44 41.30 -11.92
CA GLY A 15 -24.05 41.41 -11.52
C GLY A 15 -23.21 40.54 -12.44
N ILE A 16 -22.73 41.12 -13.53
CA ILE A 16 -21.70 40.52 -14.38
C ILE A 16 -20.39 40.70 -13.63
N ALA A 17 -19.99 39.72 -12.83
CA ALA A 17 -18.64 39.64 -12.30
C ALA A 17 -17.84 38.68 -13.18
N SER A 18 -17.14 39.26 -14.16
CA SER A 18 -16.06 38.58 -14.86
C SER A 18 -14.92 38.33 -13.88
N LEU A 19 -14.89 37.15 -13.26
CA LEU A 19 -13.70 36.67 -12.58
C LEU A 19 -12.88 35.86 -13.59
N ALA A 20 -11.67 36.35 -13.83
CA ALA A 20 -10.66 35.72 -14.64
C ALA A 20 -10.54 34.23 -14.29
N GLY A 21 -10.79 33.39 -15.29
CA GLY A 21 -10.60 31.96 -15.19
C GLY A 21 -9.13 31.62 -15.06
N CYS A 22 -8.64 31.50 -13.83
CA CYS A 22 -7.58 30.57 -13.53
C CYS A 22 -8.25 29.21 -13.34
N THR A 23 -8.37 28.43 -14.41
CA THR A 23 -8.69 27.01 -14.28
C THR A 23 -7.46 26.35 -13.65
N ALA A 24 -7.47 26.18 -12.34
CA ALA A 24 -6.55 25.28 -11.65
C ALA A 24 -6.74 23.86 -12.22
N PRO A 25 -5.68 23.04 -12.34
CA PRO A 25 -5.85 21.65 -12.74
C PRO A 25 -6.80 20.99 -11.74
N GLN A 26 -7.88 20.39 -12.24
CA GLN A 26 -8.79 19.61 -11.43
C GLN A 26 -8.04 18.34 -11.01
N SER A 27 -7.69 18.27 -9.72
CA SER A 27 -7.36 17.00 -9.08
C SER A 27 -8.50 16.02 -9.34
N GLY A 28 -8.16 14.80 -9.78
CA GLY A 28 -9.08 13.68 -9.92
C GLY A 28 -9.83 13.38 -8.62
N PRO A 29 -10.84 12.48 -8.64
CA PRO A 29 -11.77 12.35 -7.54
C PRO A 29 -11.01 12.03 -6.25
N ALA A 30 -11.00 13.00 -5.34
CA ALA A 30 -10.60 12.82 -3.96
C ALA A 30 -11.53 11.76 -3.38
N GLY A 31 -11.02 10.54 -3.19
CA GLY A 31 -11.73 9.54 -2.40
C GLY A 31 -11.79 10.07 -0.98
N THR A 32 -12.95 10.62 -0.57
CA THR A 32 -13.39 10.96 0.81
C THR A 32 -12.37 11.56 1.80
N GLY A 33 -11.24 12.07 1.31
CA GLY A 33 -9.95 11.90 1.97
C GLY A 33 -9.51 13.08 2.81
N ASP A 34 -9.55 12.89 4.13
CA ASP A 34 -8.78 13.70 5.07
C ASP A 34 -7.45 13.01 5.46
N GLU A 35 -7.27 11.69 5.24
CA GLU A 35 -6.06 10.95 5.65
C GLU A 35 -5.53 9.95 4.58
N PRO A 36 -4.86 10.42 3.51
CA PRO A 36 -4.46 9.58 2.37
C PRO A 36 -3.51 8.42 2.72
N PHE A 37 -2.70 8.56 3.78
CA PHE A 37 -1.80 7.49 4.22
C PHE A 37 -2.50 6.41 5.06
N VAL A 38 -3.62 6.74 5.69
CA VAL A 38 -4.44 5.75 6.42
C VAL A 38 -5.11 4.84 5.40
N ASP A 39 -5.79 5.43 4.41
CA ASP A 39 -6.42 4.68 3.32
C ASP A 39 -5.40 3.81 2.58
N LEU A 40 -4.20 4.36 2.32
CA LEU A 40 -3.11 3.61 1.71
C LEU A 40 -2.71 2.42 2.58
N TYR A 41 -2.41 2.64 3.87
CA TYR A 41 -1.98 1.58 4.77
C TYR A 41 -3.03 0.46 4.90
N GLU A 42 -4.30 0.82 5.07
CA GLU A 42 -5.40 -0.15 5.16
C GLU A 42 -5.53 -0.98 3.89
N SER A 43 -5.29 -0.37 2.72
CA SER A 43 -5.35 -1.07 1.43
C SER A 43 -4.17 -2.02 1.17
N VAL A 44 -2.96 -1.69 1.63
CA VAL A 44 -1.74 -2.45 1.28
C VAL A 44 -1.27 -3.40 2.38
N SER A 45 -1.56 -3.10 3.65
CA SER A 45 -1.06 -3.89 4.78
C SER A 45 -1.47 -5.37 4.78
N PRO A 46 -2.65 -5.79 4.25
CA PRO A 46 -2.97 -7.22 4.16
C PRO A 46 -2.00 -8.02 3.29
N ALA A 47 -1.42 -7.39 2.26
CA ALA A 47 -0.49 -8.01 1.33
C ALA A 47 0.97 -7.98 1.82
N VAL A 48 1.26 -7.30 2.93
CA VAL A 48 2.60 -7.23 3.54
C VAL A 48 2.71 -8.26 4.65
N VAL A 49 3.74 -9.08 4.59
CA VAL A 49 3.98 -10.17 5.55
C VAL A 49 5.27 -9.95 6.34
N ARG A 50 5.31 -10.53 7.54
CA ARG A 50 6.54 -10.63 8.31
C ARG A 50 7.22 -11.95 7.99
N LEU A 51 8.51 -11.90 7.65
CA LEU A 51 9.32 -13.09 7.42
C LEU A 51 10.14 -13.41 8.66
N ARG A 52 10.17 -14.69 9.02
CA ARG A 52 11.10 -15.25 9.98
C ARG A 52 11.86 -16.39 9.33
N VAL A 53 13.17 -16.27 9.37
CA VAL A 53 14.09 -17.15 8.68
C VAL A 53 14.85 -17.96 9.71
N TYR A 54 15.01 -19.25 9.44
CA TYR A 54 15.63 -20.21 10.31
C TYR A 54 16.78 -20.93 9.61
N ASP A 55 17.81 -21.23 10.39
CA ASP A 55 18.87 -22.18 10.05
C ASP A 55 18.81 -23.38 11.03
N SER A 56 19.80 -24.26 10.97
CA SER A 56 19.91 -25.42 11.86
C SER A 56 20.14 -25.10 13.34
N ILE A 57 20.45 -23.84 13.69
CA ILE A 57 20.75 -23.40 15.06
C ILE A 57 19.55 -22.64 15.67
N GLY A 58 18.73 -21.98 14.85
CA GLY A 58 17.53 -21.27 15.31
C GLY A 58 17.07 -20.18 14.35
N VAL A 59 16.61 -19.06 14.91
CA VAL A 59 16.21 -17.89 14.11
C VAL A 59 17.47 -17.21 13.58
N LEU A 60 17.60 -17.19 12.25
CA LEU A 60 18.71 -16.58 11.53
C LEU A 60 18.45 -15.09 11.27
N ALA A 61 17.26 -14.75 10.80
CA ALA A 61 16.89 -13.39 10.42
C ALA A 61 15.37 -13.14 10.54
N GLU A 62 15.00 -11.87 10.58
CA GLU A 62 13.62 -11.41 10.46
C GLU A 62 13.56 -10.24 9.48
N GLY A 63 12.47 -10.16 8.72
CA GLY A 63 12.31 -9.13 7.70
C GLY A 63 10.86 -8.97 7.28
N SER A 64 10.62 -8.29 6.17
CA SER A 64 9.31 -8.14 5.56
C SER A 64 9.31 -8.69 4.14
N GLY A 65 8.15 -9.12 3.68
CA GLY A 65 7.89 -9.45 2.28
C GLY A 65 6.53 -8.92 1.89
N TRP A 66 6.19 -9.01 0.62
CA TRP A 66 4.87 -8.63 0.13
C TRP A 66 4.42 -9.55 -1.01
N LEU A 67 3.11 -9.72 -1.17
CA LEU A 67 2.53 -10.55 -2.23
C LEU A 67 2.63 -9.83 -3.57
N TYR A 68 3.36 -10.42 -4.51
CA TYR A 68 3.37 -10.00 -5.91
C TYR A 68 2.09 -10.46 -6.62
N ASP A 69 1.66 -11.69 -6.32
CA ASP A 69 0.41 -12.29 -6.74
C ASP A 69 -0.08 -13.28 -5.67
N ASP A 70 -1.10 -14.09 -5.98
CA ASP A 70 -1.73 -15.03 -5.05
C ASP A 70 -0.81 -16.19 -4.60
N GLY A 71 0.35 -16.38 -5.23
CA GLY A 71 1.26 -17.49 -4.95
C GLY A 71 2.72 -17.10 -4.75
N VAL A 72 3.07 -15.82 -4.97
CA VAL A 72 4.46 -15.34 -4.95
C VAL A 72 4.64 -14.20 -3.96
N LEU A 73 5.55 -14.40 -3.02
CA LEU A 73 6.09 -13.36 -2.14
C LEU A 73 7.42 -12.85 -2.67
N VAL A 74 7.64 -11.54 -2.55
CA VAL A 74 8.91 -10.89 -2.86
C VAL A 74 9.51 -10.31 -1.58
N THR A 75 10.81 -10.46 -1.42
CA THR A 75 11.60 -9.90 -0.32
C THR A 75 13.04 -9.61 -0.78
N ASN A 76 13.90 -9.21 0.14
CA ASN A 76 15.32 -9.04 -0.12
C ASN A 76 16.10 -10.36 0.01
N ASP A 77 17.11 -10.56 -0.83
CA ASP A 77 18.01 -11.73 -0.77
C ASP A 77 18.69 -11.83 0.60
N HIS A 78 19.17 -10.70 1.13
CA HIS A 78 19.85 -10.69 2.43
C HIS A 78 18.97 -11.12 3.61
N VAL A 79 17.63 -11.05 3.47
CA VAL A 79 16.70 -11.53 4.51
C VAL A 79 16.71 -13.05 4.56
N VAL A 80 16.77 -13.71 3.40
CA VAL A 80 16.64 -15.17 3.25
C VAL A 80 17.97 -15.89 2.97
N ALA A 81 19.08 -15.15 2.90
CA ALA A 81 20.39 -15.71 2.65
C ALA A 81 20.78 -16.73 3.73
N GLY A 82 21.10 -17.96 3.31
CA GLY A 82 21.45 -19.05 4.22
C GLY A 82 20.25 -19.70 4.94
N ALA A 83 19.02 -19.38 4.54
CA ALA A 83 17.82 -19.99 5.10
C ALA A 83 17.77 -21.51 4.85
N GLU A 84 17.47 -22.27 5.89
CA GLU A 84 16.99 -23.66 5.79
C GLU A 84 15.46 -23.70 5.78
N THR A 85 14.81 -22.78 6.49
CA THR A 85 13.34 -22.65 6.51
C THR A 85 12.95 -21.18 6.59
N VAL A 86 11.93 -20.80 5.82
CA VAL A 86 11.35 -19.46 5.87
C VAL A 86 9.87 -19.59 6.22
N ARG A 87 9.39 -18.77 7.15
CA ARG A 87 7.97 -18.68 7.49
C ARG A 87 7.49 -17.25 7.31
N ALA A 88 6.33 -17.09 6.69
CA ALA A 88 5.62 -15.84 6.53
C ALA A 88 4.47 -15.74 7.53
N GLN A 89 4.38 -14.62 8.24
CA GLN A 89 3.23 -14.28 9.07
C GLN A 89 2.38 -13.25 8.34
N PHE A 90 1.12 -13.60 8.09
CA PHE A 90 0.13 -12.71 7.49
C PHE A 90 -0.50 -11.80 8.54
N ALA A 91 -1.21 -10.75 8.09
CA ALA A 91 -1.90 -9.80 8.98
C ALA A 91 -2.94 -10.47 9.91
N SER A 92 -3.47 -11.64 9.54
CA SER A 92 -4.33 -12.46 10.42
C SER A 92 -3.60 -13.04 11.64
N GLY A 93 -2.27 -13.03 11.63
CA GLY A 93 -1.39 -13.65 12.63
C GLY A 93 -0.96 -15.07 12.27
N ASP A 94 -1.53 -15.66 11.22
CA ASP A 94 -1.22 -17.02 10.77
C ASP A 94 0.20 -17.13 10.19
N TRP A 95 0.91 -18.19 10.57
CA TRP A 95 2.24 -18.50 10.06
C TRP A 95 2.19 -19.62 9.04
N VAL A 96 2.64 -19.34 7.83
CA VAL A 96 2.74 -20.29 6.72
C VAL A 96 4.22 -20.50 6.38
N GLU A 97 4.61 -21.73 6.08
CA GLU A 97 5.95 -22.03 5.56
C GLU A 97 5.97 -21.69 4.06
N VAL A 98 7.07 -21.11 3.60
CA VAL A 98 7.22 -20.67 2.20
C VAL A 98 8.43 -21.34 1.58
N GLU A 99 8.36 -21.60 0.28
CA GLU A 99 9.42 -22.28 -0.45
C GLU A 99 10.21 -21.27 -1.29
N MET A 100 11.53 -21.45 -1.40
CA MET A 100 12.35 -20.57 -2.23
C MET A 100 12.14 -20.88 -3.73
N LEU A 101 11.67 -19.90 -4.50
CA LEU A 101 11.60 -20.00 -5.97
C LEU A 101 12.92 -19.60 -6.61
N GLY A 102 13.60 -18.60 -6.05
CA GLY A 102 14.91 -18.15 -6.49
C GLY A 102 15.37 -16.89 -5.79
N THR A 103 16.67 -16.59 -5.90
CA THR A 103 17.25 -15.34 -5.41
C THR A 103 18.20 -14.73 -6.44
N ASP A 104 18.35 -13.41 -6.36
CA ASP A 104 19.33 -12.62 -7.10
C ASP A 104 20.11 -11.71 -6.13
N PRO A 105 21.31 -12.15 -5.72
CA PRO A 105 22.17 -11.37 -4.82
C PRO A 105 22.67 -10.04 -5.41
N TYR A 106 22.63 -9.86 -6.74
CA TYR A 106 23.10 -8.61 -7.37
C TYR A 106 22.06 -7.49 -7.25
N SER A 107 20.77 -7.83 -7.30
CA SER A 107 19.66 -6.89 -7.07
C SER A 107 19.16 -6.90 -5.63
N ASP A 108 19.67 -7.80 -4.78
CA ASP A 108 19.19 -8.06 -3.41
C ASP A 108 17.70 -8.40 -3.40
N LEU A 109 17.27 -9.33 -4.27
CA LEU A 109 15.88 -9.77 -4.39
C LEU A 109 15.75 -11.28 -4.21
N ALA A 110 14.65 -11.72 -3.62
CA ALA A 110 14.25 -13.11 -3.52
C ALA A 110 12.76 -13.28 -3.79
N ALA A 111 12.40 -14.36 -4.47
CA ALA A 111 11.03 -14.77 -4.72
C ALA A 111 10.74 -16.09 -3.98
N LEU A 112 9.61 -16.15 -3.30
CA LEU A 112 9.19 -17.27 -2.48
C LEU A 112 7.77 -17.72 -2.88
N SER A 113 7.54 -19.01 -2.98
CA SER A 113 6.24 -19.62 -3.20
C SER A 113 5.47 -19.66 -1.88
N VAL A 114 4.19 -19.30 -1.90
CA VAL A 114 3.34 -19.34 -0.72
C VAL A 114 1.92 -19.79 -1.08
N GLU A 115 1.23 -20.37 -0.12
CA GLU A 115 -0.21 -20.58 -0.15
C GLU A 115 -0.85 -19.66 0.91
N PRO A 116 -1.31 -18.45 0.53
CA PRO A 116 -1.86 -17.50 1.50
C PRO A 116 -3.10 -18.04 2.22
N PRO A 117 -3.25 -17.80 3.54
CA PRO A 117 -4.40 -18.28 4.31
C PRO A 117 -5.70 -17.52 3.98
N ASN A 118 -5.60 -16.37 3.32
CA ASN A 118 -6.70 -15.54 2.87
C ASN A 118 -6.34 -14.86 1.55
N ASP A 119 -7.36 -14.36 0.85
CA ASP A 119 -7.20 -13.56 -0.36
C ASP A 119 -6.84 -12.12 0.03
N ALA A 120 -5.55 -11.89 0.24
CA ALA A 120 -4.99 -10.56 0.48
C ALA A 120 -4.72 -9.79 -0.83
N GLY A 121 -4.71 -10.48 -1.97
CA GLY A 121 -4.34 -9.95 -3.28
C GLY A 121 -2.87 -9.54 -3.39
N GLY A 122 -2.33 -9.60 -4.61
CA GLY A 122 -1.02 -9.07 -4.94
C GLY A 122 -1.00 -7.54 -5.06
N LEU A 123 0.13 -6.91 -4.75
CA LEU A 123 0.33 -5.48 -5.00
C LEU A 123 0.80 -5.25 -6.44
N PRO A 124 0.17 -4.34 -7.20
CA PRO A 124 0.59 -4.05 -8.56
C PRO A 124 1.94 -3.31 -8.57
N LEU A 125 2.75 -3.62 -9.58
CA LEU A 125 3.96 -2.87 -9.89
C LEU A 125 3.66 -1.76 -10.90
N LEU A 126 4.40 -0.66 -10.79
CA LEU A 126 4.41 0.37 -11.80
C LEU A 126 5.38 -0.02 -12.93
N ASP A 127 4.96 0.17 -14.18
CA ASP A 127 5.82 -0.04 -15.36
C ASP A 127 6.87 1.07 -15.53
N GLU A 128 6.62 2.24 -14.94
CA GLU A 128 7.44 3.43 -15.08
C GLU A 128 7.93 3.92 -13.71
N GLN A 129 9.13 4.50 -13.71
CA GLN A 129 9.72 5.07 -12.50
C GLN A 129 9.01 6.39 -12.12
N PRO A 130 8.69 6.59 -10.83
CA PRO A 130 8.07 7.83 -10.39
C PRO A 130 9.03 9.03 -10.52
N GLU A 131 8.48 10.20 -10.84
CA GLU A 131 9.26 11.44 -10.93
C GLU A 131 9.77 11.89 -9.55
N VAL A 132 10.87 12.65 -9.54
CA VAL A 132 11.39 13.29 -8.32
C VAL A 132 10.32 14.21 -7.71
N GLY A 133 10.11 14.08 -6.40
CA GLY A 133 9.05 14.79 -5.66
C GLY A 133 7.74 14.02 -5.54
N THR A 134 7.57 12.87 -6.21
CA THR A 134 6.42 11.99 -6.02
C THR A 134 6.35 11.53 -4.57
N GLN A 135 5.17 11.64 -3.94
CA GLN A 135 4.96 11.13 -2.58
C GLN A 135 5.02 9.61 -2.57
N VAL A 136 5.71 9.05 -1.57
CA VAL A 136 5.86 7.61 -1.39
C VAL A 136 5.67 7.23 0.07
N ALA A 137 5.34 5.97 0.30
CA ALA A 137 5.33 5.38 1.63
C ALA A 137 6.08 4.04 1.60
N ALA A 138 6.91 3.82 2.61
CA ALA A 138 7.52 2.52 2.90
C ALA A 138 6.66 1.82 3.95
N VAL A 139 6.16 0.63 3.61
CA VAL A 139 5.38 -0.22 4.49
C VAL A 139 6.18 -1.48 4.80
N GLY A 140 6.24 -1.86 6.07
CA GLY A 140 6.93 -3.08 6.50
C GLY A 140 6.28 -3.68 7.75
N ALA A 141 6.72 -4.87 8.13
CA ALA A 141 6.24 -5.62 9.30
C ALA A 141 7.39 -5.93 10.28
N PRO A 142 8.07 -4.91 10.85
CA PRO A 142 9.29 -5.11 11.63
C PRO A 142 9.07 -5.82 12.98
N LEU A 143 7.94 -5.58 13.69
CA LEU A 143 7.70 -6.13 15.04
C LEU A 143 6.19 -6.34 15.34
N GLY A 144 5.66 -7.54 15.12
CA GLY A 144 4.30 -7.91 15.57
C GLY A 144 3.16 -7.67 14.56
N LEU A 145 1.93 -7.53 15.06
CA LEU A 145 0.67 -7.53 14.28
C LEU A 145 0.36 -6.18 13.60
N GLU A 146 1.02 -5.11 14.00
CA GLU A 146 0.86 -3.77 13.43
C GLU A 146 2.15 -3.41 12.70
N GLY A 147 2.10 -3.41 11.37
CA GLY A 147 3.21 -2.96 10.53
C GLY A 147 3.55 -1.49 10.76
N SER A 148 4.63 -1.03 10.14
CA SER A 148 5.04 0.37 10.15
C SER A 148 4.84 1.00 8.79
N LEU A 149 4.35 2.24 8.76
CA LEU A 149 4.37 3.09 7.57
C LEU A 149 5.27 4.30 7.82
N THR A 150 6.17 4.57 6.88
CA THR A 150 6.96 5.80 6.83
C THR A 150 6.72 6.50 5.51
N SER A 151 6.39 7.79 5.51
CA SER A 151 6.17 8.56 4.28
C SER A 151 7.35 9.46 3.91
N GLY A 152 7.45 9.77 2.63
CA GLY A 152 8.50 10.63 2.08
C GLY A 152 8.21 11.03 0.64
N VAL A 153 9.27 11.45 -0.07
CA VAL A 153 9.21 11.76 -1.50
C VAL A 153 10.37 11.09 -2.23
N VAL A 154 10.20 10.81 -3.52
CA VAL A 154 11.28 10.37 -4.40
C VAL A 154 12.33 11.48 -4.50
N SER A 155 13.58 11.16 -4.17
CA SER A 155 14.69 12.13 -4.14
C SER A 155 15.51 12.20 -5.42
N GLY A 156 15.47 11.17 -6.27
CA GLY A 156 16.28 11.02 -7.48
C GLY A 156 17.24 9.84 -7.43
#